data_AF-A0A8J2PD73-F1
#
_entry.id   AF-A0A8J2PD73-F1
#
_cell.length_a   1.000
_cell.length_b   1.000
_cell.length_c   1.000
_cell.angle_alpha   90.00
_cell.angle_beta   90.00
_cell.angle_gamma   90.00
#
_symmetry.space_group_name_H-M   'P 1'
#
loop_
_entity.id
_entity.type
_entity.pdbx_description
1 polymer ?
#
loop_
_entity_poly.entity_id
_entity_poly.type
_entity_poly.pdbx_seq_one_letter_code
_entity_poly.pdbx_strand_id
1 'polypeptide(L)'
;LNVGKSPLPRPRTRTISQSSRKRYPILRSLTRTIYTAGRPPWYDPAGQHIEPCVIGISGGSASGKTTVADRIIKDLNVPWVTRLSMDCFYKVLSHQQHEQAAKNNYNFDHPDAFDFELLAETLRRLRDGKMVEVPVYNFVTHSRETNSKTM
;
A
#
# COMPACT_ATOMS: atom_id res chain seq x y z
N LEU A 1 20.87 -42.97 -47.94
CA LEU A 1 21.06 -41.51 -47.80
C LEU A 1 19.87 -40.82 -48.43
N ASN A 2 18.91 -40.35 -47.63
CA ASN A 2 17.81 -39.53 -48.11
C ASN A 2 17.49 -38.48 -47.04
N VAL A 3 17.80 -37.23 -47.34
CA VAL A 3 17.68 -36.06 -46.44
C VAL A 3 16.34 -35.40 -46.74
N GLY A 4 15.38 -35.51 -45.82
CA GLY A 4 14.01 -34.99 -45.95
C GLY A 4 13.74 -33.79 -45.04
N LYS A 5 13.89 -32.60 -45.62
CA LYS A 5 13.46 -31.22 -45.28
C LYS A 5 12.61 -30.98 -44.01
N SER A 6 13.01 -29.96 -43.25
CA SER A 6 12.30 -29.37 -42.10
C SER A 6 11.00 -28.62 -42.51
N PRO A 7 9.96 -28.61 -41.65
CA PRO A 7 8.69 -27.95 -41.96
C PRO A 7 8.76 -26.42 -41.84
N LEU A 8 8.05 -25.73 -42.74
CA LEU A 8 7.98 -24.26 -42.84
C LEU A 8 7.27 -23.60 -41.63
N PRO A 9 7.60 -22.35 -41.28
CA PRO A 9 6.96 -21.67 -40.15
C PRO A 9 5.51 -21.30 -40.47
N ARG A 10 4.58 -21.63 -39.57
CA ARG A 10 3.17 -21.22 -39.65
C ARG A 10 3.03 -19.70 -39.46
N PRO A 11 2.22 -19.00 -40.26
CA PRO A 11 1.96 -17.57 -40.04
C PRO A 11 1.21 -17.37 -38.72
N ARG A 12 1.75 -16.51 -37.85
CA ARG A 12 1.07 -16.06 -36.63
C ARG A 12 -0.09 -15.14 -37.02
N THR A 13 -1.31 -15.63 -36.93
CA THR A 13 -2.52 -14.80 -37.03
C THR A 13 -2.55 -13.86 -35.81
N ARG A 14 -2.32 -12.55 -36.02
CA ARG A 14 -2.60 -11.53 -34.99
C ARG A 14 -4.10 -11.30 -34.96
N THR A 15 -4.78 -11.86 -33.98
CA THR A 15 -6.17 -11.49 -33.66
C THR A 15 -6.15 -10.13 -32.98
N ILE A 16 -6.65 -9.10 -33.66
CA ILE A 16 -7.04 -7.84 -33.03
C ILE A 16 -8.41 -8.10 -32.38
N SER A 17 -8.55 -7.89 -31.08
CA SER A 17 -9.86 -7.80 -30.45
C SER A 17 -10.02 -6.48 -29.70
N GLN A 18 -11.11 -5.80 -30.05
CA GLN A 18 -11.57 -4.56 -29.46
C GLN A 18 -12.08 -4.77 -28.02
N SER A 19 -11.79 -3.78 -27.17
CA SER A 19 -12.51 -3.31 -25.98
C SER A 19 -13.64 -4.18 -25.40
N SER A 20 -13.47 -4.68 -24.17
CA SER A 20 -14.36 -4.35 -23.02
C SER A 20 -14.03 -5.18 -21.76
N ARG A 21 -14.04 -4.49 -20.60
CA ARG A 21 -13.83 -4.97 -19.21
C ARG A 21 -12.41 -5.48 -18.86
N LYS A 22 -11.62 -4.62 -18.20
CA LYS A 22 -10.42 -5.02 -17.45
C LYS A 22 -10.80 -6.00 -16.33
N ARG A 23 -10.94 -7.29 -16.63
CA ARG A 23 -10.92 -8.36 -15.63
C ARG A 23 -9.47 -8.50 -15.18
N TYR A 24 -9.16 -8.09 -13.96
CA TYR A 24 -7.87 -8.45 -13.37
C TYR A 24 -7.81 -9.99 -13.30
N PRO A 25 -6.81 -10.62 -13.94
CA PRO A 25 -6.79 -12.05 -14.14
C PRO A 25 -6.22 -12.73 -12.89
N ILE A 26 -7.02 -12.85 -11.84
CA ILE A 26 -6.57 -13.46 -10.58
C ILE A 26 -7.46 -14.66 -10.27
N LEU A 27 -6.88 -15.86 -10.33
CA LEU A 27 -7.51 -17.08 -9.84
C LEU A 27 -6.97 -17.37 -8.44
N ARG A 28 -7.85 -17.46 -7.45
CA ARG A 28 -7.47 -17.83 -6.08
C ARG A 28 -7.79 -19.30 -5.84
N SER A 29 -6.79 -20.07 -5.47
CA SER A 29 -6.87 -21.42 -4.89
C SER A 29 -6.70 -21.32 -3.37
N LEU A 30 -7.09 -22.36 -2.63
CA LEU A 30 -6.91 -22.47 -1.18
C LEU A 30 -5.45 -22.27 -0.73
N THR A 31 -4.48 -22.53 -1.61
CA THR A 31 -3.05 -22.46 -1.28
C THR A 31 -2.27 -21.43 -2.09
N ARG A 32 -2.82 -20.90 -3.20
CA ARG A 32 -2.07 -20.04 -4.14
C ARG A 32 -2.96 -19.06 -4.88
N THR A 33 -2.42 -17.89 -5.17
CA THR A 33 -3.04 -16.90 -6.08
C THR A 33 -2.31 -16.93 -7.43
N ILE A 34 -3.02 -17.26 -8.49
CA ILE A 34 -2.52 -17.41 -9.86
C ILE A 34 -2.92 -16.18 -10.68
N TYR A 35 -1.93 -15.45 -11.18
CA TYR A 35 -2.13 -14.29 -12.05
C TYR A 35 -2.14 -14.75 -13.50
N THR A 36 -3.28 -14.66 -14.19
CA THR A 36 -3.48 -15.20 -15.55
C THR A 36 -3.17 -14.20 -16.67
N ALA A 37 -2.77 -12.97 -16.34
CA ALA A 37 -2.13 -12.05 -17.28
C ALA A 37 -0.98 -11.30 -16.59
N GLY A 38 0.23 -11.72 -16.94
CA GLY A 38 1.46 -11.03 -16.55
C GLY A 38 1.97 -11.38 -15.16
N ARG A 39 3.21 -10.95 -14.94
CA ARG A 39 3.89 -11.04 -13.66
C ARG A 39 3.34 -9.96 -12.72
N PRO A 40 3.16 -10.25 -11.41
CA PRO A 40 2.78 -9.21 -10.47
C PRO A 40 3.77 -8.05 -10.42
N PRO A 41 3.33 -6.83 -10.07
CA PRO A 41 4.16 -5.63 -10.10
C PRO A 41 5.34 -5.64 -9.13
N TRP A 42 5.35 -6.56 -8.15
CA TRP A 42 6.45 -6.74 -7.20
C TRP A 42 7.57 -7.67 -7.72
N TYR A 43 7.59 -7.99 -9.02
CA TYR A 43 8.68 -8.71 -9.66
C TYR A 43 9.14 -8.02 -10.94
N ASP A 44 10.46 -8.03 -11.19
CA ASP A 44 11.05 -7.48 -12.40
C ASP A 44 10.96 -8.46 -13.59
N PRO A 45 11.43 -8.11 -14.80
CA PRO A 45 11.46 -9.04 -15.94
C PRO A 45 12.30 -10.30 -15.70
N ALA A 46 13.34 -10.23 -14.85
CA ALA A 46 14.22 -11.37 -14.53
C ALA A 46 13.60 -12.32 -13.49
N GLY A 47 12.68 -11.85 -12.66
CA GLY A 47 12.01 -12.59 -11.60
C GLY A 47 12.46 -12.33 -10.20
N GLN A 48 13.26 -11.29 -10.05
CA GLN A 48 13.65 -10.82 -8.76
C GLN A 48 12.53 -9.99 -8.15
N HIS A 49 12.38 -10.10 -6.83
CA HIS A 49 11.47 -9.25 -6.08
C HIS A 49 11.93 -7.79 -6.16
N ILE A 50 10.99 -6.88 -6.41
CA ILE A 50 11.25 -5.44 -6.41
C ILE A 50 10.83 -4.89 -5.05
N GLU A 51 11.72 -4.14 -4.41
CA GLU A 51 11.36 -3.45 -3.17
C GLU A 51 10.28 -2.39 -3.41
N PRO A 52 9.25 -2.29 -2.54
CA PRO A 52 8.27 -1.23 -2.59
C PRO A 52 8.90 0.16 -2.45
N CYS A 53 8.44 1.11 -3.26
CA CYS A 53 8.84 2.51 -3.14
C CYS A 53 8.01 3.21 -2.05
N VAL A 54 8.67 3.90 -1.13
CA VAL A 54 8.04 4.73 -0.09
C VAL A 54 8.17 6.20 -0.47
N ILE A 55 7.04 6.90 -0.54
CA ILE A 55 6.98 8.32 -0.87
C ILE A 55 6.41 9.07 0.34
N GLY A 56 7.21 9.96 0.92
CA GLY A 56 6.78 10.82 2.03
C GLY A 56 6.12 12.11 1.52
N ILE A 57 4.94 12.42 2.04
CA ILE A 57 4.23 13.69 1.76
C ILE A 57 4.11 14.46 3.09
N SER A 58 4.80 15.59 3.20
CA SER A 58 4.87 16.40 4.44
C SER A 58 4.35 17.83 4.22
N GLY A 59 4.10 18.55 5.31
CA GLY A 59 3.56 19.91 5.32
C GLY A 59 2.66 20.16 6.55
N GLY A 60 2.41 21.44 6.85
CA GLY A 60 1.59 21.86 8.00
C GLY A 60 0.16 21.30 7.99
N SER A 61 -0.53 21.35 9.13
CA SER A 61 -1.94 20.97 9.20
C SER A 61 -2.78 21.73 8.18
N ALA A 62 -3.80 21.08 7.60
CA ALA A 62 -4.66 21.60 6.55
C ALA A 62 -3.98 22.07 5.24
N SER A 63 -2.69 21.77 5.01
CA SER A 63 -1.99 22.16 3.77
C SER A 63 -2.39 21.40 2.50
N GLY A 64 -3.27 20.38 2.62
CA GLY A 64 -3.75 19.58 1.48
C GLY A 64 -2.99 18.28 1.20
N LYS A 65 -2.11 17.82 2.10
CA LYS A 65 -1.35 16.54 1.95
C LYS A 65 -2.23 15.35 1.56
N THR A 66 -3.31 15.14 2.31
CA THR A 66 -4.24 14.04 2.10
C THR A 66 -4.89 14.13 0.73
N THR A 67 -5.33 15.33 0.33
CA THR A 67 -5.93 15.59 -0.99
C THR A 67 -4.97 15.29 -2.13
N VAL A 68 -3.70 15.69 -2.01
CA VAL A 68 -2.66 15.41 -3.01
C VAL A 68 -2.41 13.90 -3.09
N ALA A 69 -2.25 13.22 -1.95
CA ALA A 69 -2.03 11.79 -1.91
C ALA A 69 -3.19 11.01 -2.56
N ASP A 70 -4.43 11.33 -2.20
CA ASP A 70 -5.62 10.67 -2.74
C ASP A 70 -5.78 10.95 -4.25
N ARG A 71 -5.41 12.16 -4.72
CA ARG A 71 -5.41 12.48 -6.14
C ARG A 71 -4.38 11.67 -6.92
N ILE A 72 -3.16 11.54 -6.41
CA ILE A 72 -2.11 10.71 -7.03
C ILE A 72 -2.58 9.26 -7.14
N ILE A 73 -3.13 8.68 -6.07
CA ILE A 73 -3.63 7.29 -6.07
C ILE A 73 -4.76 7.12 -7.09
N LYS A 74 -5.69 8.08 -7.13
CA LYS A 74 -6.80 8.08 -8.10
C LYS A 74 -6.30 8.17 -9.54
N ASP A 75 -5.31 9.01 -9.81
CA ASP A 75 -4.77 9.22 -11.15
C ASP A 75 -3.93 8.02 -11.61
N LEU A 76 -3.20 7.34 -10.69
CA LEU A 76 -2.53 6.08 -10.97
C LEU A 76 -3.53 4.94 -11.27
N ASN A 77 -4.66 4.90 -10.54
CA ASN A 77 -5.76 3.95 -10.74
C ASN A 77 -5.31 2.47 -10.77
N VAL A 78 -4.48 2.09 -9.80
CA VAL A 78 -3.95 0.72 -9.65
C VAL A 78 -4.16 0.20 -8.23
N PRO A 79 -4.44 -1.10 -8.04
CA PRO A 79 -4.78 -1.65 -6.73
C PRO A 79 -3.58 -1.90 -5.80
N TRP A 80 -2.34 -1.77 -6.28
CA TRP A 80 -1.12 -2.09 -5.52
C TRP A 80 -0.45 -0.85 -4.89
N VAL A 81 -1.16 0.28 -4.83
CA VAL A 81 -0.70 1.48 -4.12
C VAL A 81 -1.54 1.63 -2.86
N THR A 82 -0.88 1.87 -1.73
CA THR A 82 -1.54 1.99 -0.43
C THR A 82 -1.13 3.29 0.27
N ARG A 83 -2.06 3.89 1.02
CA ARG A 83 -1.82 5.11 1.80
C ARG A 83 -1.70 4.79 3.28
N LEU A 84 -0.59 5.22 3.88
CA LEU A 84 -0.33 5.17 5.32
C LEU A 84 -0.35 6.60 5.87
N SER A 85 -1.16 6.86 6.91
CA SER A 85 -1.16 8.17 7.60
C SER A 85 -0.28 8.10 8.85
N MET A 86 0.51 9.15 9.10
CA MET A 86 1.29 9.26 10.35
C MET A 86 0.37 9.48 11.56
N ASP A 87 -0.83 10.03 11.36
CA ASP A 87 -1.81 10.25 12.43
C ASP A 87 -2.29 8.95 13.08
N CYS A 88 -2.20 7.82 12.37
CA CYS A 88 -2.48 6.50 12.95
C CYS A 88 -1.54 6.16 14.11
N PHE A 89 -0.36 6.78 14.15
CA PHE A 89 0.71 6.48 15.08
C PHE A 89 0.81 7.49 16.23
N TYR A 90 -0.25 8.26 16.52
CA TYR A 90 -0.33 8.96 17.80
C TYR A 90 -0.25 7.97 18.97
N LYS A 91 0.43 8.38 20.04
CA LYS A 91 0.49 7.62 21.29
C LYS A 91 -0.87 7.65 21.99
N VAL A 92 -1.13 6.60 22.76
CA VAL A 92 -2.25 6.60 23.71
C VAL A 92 -1.87 7.50 24.87
N LEU A 93 -2.75 8.44 25.21
CA LEU A 93 -2.50 9.40 26.28
C LEU A 93 -2.66 8.72 27.65
N SER A 94 -1.85 9.12 28.62
CA SER A 94 -2.10 8.81 30.03
C SER A 94 -3.30 9.60 30.55
N HIS A 95 -3.83 9.22 31.71
CA HIS A 95 -4.94 9.95 32.35
C HIS A 95 -4.63 11.45 32.53
N GLN A 96 -3.41 11.77 33.00
CA GLN A 96 -2.96 13.15 33.15
C GLN A 96 -2.87 13.90 31.82
N GLN A 97 -2.41 13.22 30.76
CA GLN A 97 -2.34 13.82 29.43
C GLN A 97 -3.73 14.05 28.83
N HIS A 98 -4.70 13.18 29.09
CA HIS A 98 -6.10 13.41 28.72
C HIS A 98 -6.68 14.65 29.41
N GLU A 99 -6.40 14.86 30.70
CA GLU A 99 -6.81 16.09 31.41
C GLU A 99 -6.17 17.35 30.80
N GLN A 100 -4.89 17.26 30.39
CA GLN A 100 -4.21 18.36 29.71
C GLN A 100 -4.81 18.61 28.32
N ALA A 101 -5.09 17.56 27.54
CA ALA A 101 -5.72 17.68 26.22
C ALA A 101 -7.11 18.32 26.32
N ALA A 102 -7.93 17.93 27.32
CA ALA A 102 -9.24 18.54 27.56
C ALA A 102 -9.15 20.05 27.89
N LYS A 103 -8.01 20.51 28.42
CA LYS A 103 -7.71 21.92 28.70
C LYS A 103 -6.95 22.62 27.57
N ASN A 104 -6.78 21.97 26.41
CA ASN A 104 -5.96 22.43 25.28
C ASN A 104 -4.47 22.67 25.63
N ASN A 105 -3.97 21.99 26.66
CA ASN A 105 -2.60 22.13 27.16
C ASN A 105 -1.70 20.94 26.77
N TYR A 106 -2.14 20.10 25.84
CA TYR A 106 -1.34 19.00 25.28
C TYR A 106 -0.94 19.33 23.85
N ASN A 107 0.36 19.25 23.54
CA ASN A 107 0.88 19.57 22.21
C ASN A 107 0.95 18.32 21.33
N PHE A 108 -0.04 18.14 20.45
CA PHE A 108 -0.08 17.04 19.50
C PHE A 108 0.91 17.19 18.33
N ASP A 109 1.43 18.39 18.08
CA ASP A 109 2.41 18.61 17.01
C ASP A 109 3.86 18.32 17.46
N HIS A 110 4.07 18.03 18.75
CA HIS A 110 5.39 17.66 19.25
C HIS A 110 5.77 16.24 18.79
N PRO A 111 7.02 15.99 18.36
CA PRO A 111 7.47 14.65 17.97
C PRO A 111 7.14 13.57 19.00
N ASP A 112 7.22 13.88 20.29
CA ASP A 112 6.93 12.91 21.36
C ASP A 112 5.48 12.41 21.40
N ALA A 113 4.53 13.11 20.76
CA ALA A 113 3.15 12.65 20.62
C ALA A 113 3.03 11.44 19.69
N PHE A 114 4.04 11.17 18.86
CA PHE A 114 4.05 10.06 17.90
C PHE A 114 4.84 8.85 18.41
N ASP A 115 4.36 7.66 18.03
CA ASP A 115 4.97 6.36 18.25
C ASP A 115 5.87 6.01 17.05
N PHE A 116 7.05 6.63 17.01
CA PHE A 116 8.00 6.46 15.90
C PHE A 116 8.57 5.06 15.79
N GLU A 117 8.68 4.33 16.90
CA GLU A 117 9.12 2.93 16.89
C GLU A 117 8.11 2.06 16.15
N LEU A 118 6.82 2.19 16.46
CA LEU A 118 5.76 1.48 15.74
C LEU A 118 5.69 1.88 14.26
N LEU A 119 5.84 3.17 13.95
CA LEU A 119 5.88 3.65 12.56
C LEU A 119 7.07 3.05 11.79
N ALA A 120 8.26 3.06 12.37
CA ALA A 120 9.47 2.54 11.75
C ALA A 120 9.38 1.03 11.51
N GLU A 121 8.87 0.28 12.49
CA GLU A 121 8.59 -1.15 12.35
C GLU A 121 7.59 -1.42 11.21
N THR A 122 6.50 -0.67 11.18
CA THR A 122 5.45 -0.81 10.16
C THR A 122 6.00 -0.56 8.76
N LEU A 123 6.76 0.52 8.58
CA LEU A 123 7.39 0.85 7.28
C LEU A 123 8.40 -0.22 6.84
N ARG A 124 9.18 -0.77 7.78
CA ARG A 124 10.15 -1.84 7.47
C ARG A 124 9.44 -3.10 6.99
N ARG A 125 8.41 -3.54 7.72
CA ARG A 125 7.61 -4.72 7.33
C ARG A 125 6.92 -4.54 5.99
N LEU A 126 6.36 -3.35 5.72
CA LEU A 126 5.77 -3.04 4.43
C LEU A 126 6.80 -3.10 3.30
N ARG A 127 8.02 -2.60 3.51
CA ARG A 127 9.11 -2.70 2.54
C ARG A 127 9.53 -4.16 2.28
N ASP A 128 9.47 -5.01 3.31
CA ASP A 128 9.72 -6.45 3.17
C ASP A 128 8.57 -7.20 2.47
N GLY A 129 7.50 -6.52 2.05
CA GLY A 129 6.30 -7.16 1.48
C GLY A 129 5.49 -7.97 2.49
N LYS A 130 5.65 -7.70 3.79
CA LYS A 130 4.92 -8.36 4.87
C LYS A 130 3.65 -7.58 5.17
N MET A 131 2.56 -8.33 5.38
CA MET A 131 1.30 -7.78 5.86
C MET A 131 1.50 -7.13 7.23
N VAL A 132 0.84 -5.99 7.48
CA VAL A 132 0.87 -5.25 8.75
C VAL A 132 -0.53 -4.87 9.20
N GLU A 133 -0.68 -4.72 10.52
CA GLU A 133 -1.89 -4.17 11.13
C GLU A 133 -1.59 -2.74 11.58
N VAL A 134 -2.24 -1.77 10.94
CA VAL A 134 -2.07 -0.36 11.25
C VAL A 134 -3.14 0.08 12.24
N PRO A 135 -2.78 0.71 13.37
CA PRO A 135 -3.76 1.20 14.33
C PRO A 135 -4.69 2.27 13.72
N VAL A 136 -5.93 2.30 14.19
CA VAL A 136 -6.88 3.39 13.90
C VAL A 136 -6.87 4.33 15.09
N TYR A 137 -6.61 5.62 14.86
CA TYR A 137 -6.60 6.63 15.91
C TYR A 137 -7.89 7.45 15.89
N ASN A 138 -8.54 7.58 17.04
CA ASN A 138 -9.74 8.38 17.22
C ASN A 138 -9.38 9.75 17.81
N PHE A 139 -9.54 10.79 16.99
CA PHE A 139 -9.22 12.18 17.35
C PHE A 139 -10.18 12.80 18.38
N VAL A 140 -11.37 12.22 18.57
CA VAL A 140 -12.37 12.71 19.54
C VAL A 140 -12.02 12.21 20.93
N THR A 141 -11.64 10.94 21.05
CA THR A 141 -11.32 10.30 22.33
C THR A 141 -9.83 10.32 22.67
N HIS A 142 -8.98 10.74 21.73
CA HIS A 142 -7.51 10.71 21.83
C HIS A 142 -6.96 9.31 22.17
N SER A 143 -7.56 8.27 21.59
CA SER A 143 -7.22 6.88 21.85
C SER A 143 -7.12 6.08 20.56
N ARG A 144 -6.47 4.91 20.65
CA ARG A 144 -6.48 3.92 19.57
C ARG A 144 -7.74 3.07 19.67
N GLU A 145 -8.37 2.82 18.53
CA GLU A 145 -9.49 1.89 18.45
C GLU A 145 -9.01 0.43 18.57
N THR A 146 -9.94 -0.47 18.90
CA THR A 146 -9.67 -1.91 18.97
C THR A 146 -9.48 -2.53 17.58
N ASN A 147 -10.01 -1.89 16.54
CA ASN A 147 -9.84 -2.32 15.16
C ASN A 147 -8.49 -1.83 14.60
N SER A 148 -8.04 -2.50 13.55
CA SER A 148 -6.85 -2.13 12.79
C SER A 148 -7.13 -2.22 11.31
N LYS A 149 -6.34 -1.48 10.53
CA LYS A 149 -6.35 -1.55 9.07
C LYS A 149 -5.24 -2.48 8.62
N THR A 150 -5.62 -3.64 8.09
CA THR A 150 -4.69 -4.56 7.43
C THR A 150 -4.16 -3.96 6.13
N MET A 151 -2.85 -3.97 5.94
CA MET A 151 -2.15 -3.45 4.75
C MET A 151 -1.12 -4.45 4.23
#